data_AF-A0AAD4Y9G1-F1
#
_entry.id   AF-A0AAD4Y9G1-F1
#
_cell.length_a   1.000
_cell.length_b   1.000
_cell.length_c   1.000
_cell.angle_alpha   90.00
_cell.angle_beta   90.00
_cell.angle_gamma   90.00
#
_symmetry.space_group_name_H-M   'P 1'
#
loop_
_entity.id
_entity.type
_entity.pdbx_description
1 polymer ?
#
loop_
_entity_poly.entity_id
_entity_poly.type
_entity_poly.pdbx_seq_one_letter_code
_entity_poly.pdbx_strand_id
1 'polypeptide(L)'
;MILGRKLTGKTMKFLLFILFSVVHLLSLASGKAIYGNGPSQRTLQEVKEEIARYGDVAKSIINLSVYGKAQNRSYERLALLVDTVGPRLSGSKNLEKAIEIMQQNLKGDGLENVHLEPVKIPHWERGEESAVMLEPRIHKMAILGLGSSIGTPPEGITAEVLVVTSFDELQRRGPDAEGKIVVYNQPYTNYSAAVQYRMEGAVEAAKVGALASLIRSVASFSIYSWTDLFVGKGVEDDSHLPDREPIDISVIGSYLVEGIQEYQNGVPKIPTACITVEDAEMMSRMASHGNRIVIQLKMGAKSYPDADSFNTVAEITGSKYPEQVRWTVWEQDVVVKFQFLETV
;
A
#
# COMPACT_ATOMS: atom_id res chain seq x y z
N MET A 1 -54.98 17.53 24.72
CA MET A 1 -53.70 18.20 25.02
C MET A 1 -52.63 17.14 25.26
N ILE A 2 -52.00 16.62 24.20
CA ILE A 2 -50.65 16.03 24.26
C ILE A 2 -49.93 16.55 23.02
N LEU A 3 -48.89 17.33 23.28
CA LEU A 3 -48.12 18.15 22.34
C LEU A 3 -47.43 17.31 21.26
N GLY A 4 -47.52 17.80 20.03
CA GLY A 4 -46.55 17.48 18.98
C GLY A 4 -45.16 18.01 19.36
N ARG A 5 -44.22 17.10 19.56
CA ARG A 5 -42.80 17.45 19.66
C ARG A 5 -42.24 17.65 18.25
N LYS A 6 -41.88 18.89 17.91
CA LYS A 6 -41.04 19.20 16.75
C LYS A 6 -39.67 18.52 16.94
N LEU A 7 -39.31 17.63 16.02
CA LEU A 7 -37.95 17.10 15.88
C LEU A 7 -36.99 18.26 15.57
N THR A 8 -35.88 18.33 16.28
CA THR A 8 -34.85 19.36 16.06
C THR A 8 -33.95 18.96 14.88
N GLY A 9 -33.36 19.93 14.19
CA GLY A 9 -32.56 19.68 12.97
C GLY A 9 -31.42 18.68 13.15
N LYS A 10 -30.92 18.51 14.38
CA LYS A 10 -29.89 17.51 14.73
C LYS A 10 -30.45 16.08 14.82
N THR A 11 -31.67 15.92 15.33
CA THR A 11 -32.37 14.61 15.37
C THR A 11 -32.84 14.20 13.98
N MET A 12 -33.27 15.15 13.14
CA MET A 12 -33.66 14.85 11.75
C MET A 12 -32.46 14.48 10.87
N LYS A 13 -31.29 15.12 11.06
CA LYS A 13 -30.03 14.74 10.40
C LYS A 13 -29.52 13.37 10.85
N PHE A 14 -29.66 13.02 12.14
CA PHE A 14 -29.28 11.70 12.66
C PHE A 14 -30.20 10.58 12.11
N LEU A 15 -31.52 10.83 12.01
CA LEU A 15 -32.45 9.91 11.38
C LEU A 15 -32.20 9.76 9.86
N LEU A 16 -31.91 10.85 9.15
CA LEU A 16 -31.54 10.81 7.73
C LEU A 16 -30.22 10.07 7.52
N PHE A 17 -29.24 10.22 8.41
CA PHE A 17 -27.97 9.50 8.35
C PHE A 17 -28.17 8.00 8.59
N ILE A 18 -28.99 7.61 9.57
CA ILE A 18 -29.35 6.19 9.78
C ILE A 18 -30.10 5.63 8.55
N LEU A 19 -31.04 6.39 7.98
CA LEU A 19 -31.79 5.95 6.80
C LEU A 19 -30.88 5.80 5.57
N PHE A 20 -29.94 6.72 5.34
CA PHE A 20 -28.97 6.64 4.25
C PHE A 20 -27.95 5.52 4.46
N SER A 21 -27.52 5.28 5.71
CA SER A 21 -26.62 4.19 6.08
C SER A 21 -27.29 2.83 5.86
N VAL A 22 -28.57 2.70 6.22
CA VAL A 22 -29.36 1.48 6.00
C VAL A 22 -29.63 1.26 4.52
N VAL A 23 -29.86 2.31 3.72
CA VAL A 23 -30.04 2.20 2.26
C VAL A 23 -28.72 1.90 1.53
N HIS A 24 -27.57 2.42 1.99
CA HIS A 24 -26.26 2.03 1.46
C HIS A 24 -25.86 0.59 1.86
N LEU A 25 -26.17 0.14 3.08
CA LEU A 25 -26.01 -1.27 3.46
C LEU A 25 -26.95 -2.20 2.67
N LEU A 26 -28.18 -1.76 2.37
CA LEU A 26 -29.12 -2.53 1.54
C LEU A 26 -28.72 -2.52 0.05
N SER A 27 -28.06 -1.46 -0.43
CA SER A 27 -27.51 -1.38 -1.79
C SER A 27 -26.29 -2.30 -1.98
N LEU A 28 -25.39 -2.38 -0.99
CA LEU A 28 -24.30 -3.37 -0.96
C LEU A 28 -24.81 -4.82 -0.80
N ALA A 29 -26.04 -5.00 -0.33
CA ALA A 29 -26.73 -6.29 -0.25
C ALA A 29 -27.67 -6.57 -1.45
N SER A 30 -27.73 -5.67 -2.46
CA SER A 30 -28.64 -5.82 -3.60
C SER A 30 -28.11 -6.76 -4.70
N GLY A 31 -26.86 -7.19 -4.58
CA GLY A 31 -26.46 -8.48 -5.17
C GLY A 31 -27.11 -9.57 -4.35
N LYS A 32 -28.14 -10.24 -4.90
CA LYS A 32 -28.57 -11.54 -4.36
C LYS A 32 -27.35 -12.45 -4.36
N ALA A 33 -26.68 -12.58 -3.22
CA ALA A 33 -25.89 -13.77 -2.98
C ALA A 33 -26.88 -14.92 -3.08
N ILE A 34 -26.72 -15.76 -4.11
CA ILE A 34 -27.39 -17.06 -4.16
C ILE A 34 -26.69 -17.93 -3.12
N TYR A 35 -26.81 -17.58 -1.83
CA TYR A 35 -26.78 -18.60 -0.80
C TYR A 35 -28.07 -19.38 -1.00
N GLY A 36 -27.97 -20.53 -1.64
CA GLY A 36 -29.06 -21.49 -1.69
C GLY A 36 -29.64 -21.64 -0.29
N ASN A 37 -30.97 -21.49 -0.17
CA ASN A 37 -31.66 -21.57 1.11
C ASN A 37 -31.34 -22.90 1.83
N GLY A 38 -30.62 -22.83 2.96
CA GLY A 38 -30.46 -23.91 3.93
C GLY A 38 -29.00 -24.17 4.36
N PRO A 39 -28.74 -24.62 5.61
CA PRO A 39 -27.44 -25.21 5.93
C PRO A 39 -27.18 -26.36 4.95
N SER A 40 -25.99 -26.42 4.36
CA SER A 40 -25.58 -27.51 3.47
C SER A 40 -25.99 -28.86 4.07
N GLN A 41 -26.93 -29.55 3.43
CA GLN A 41 -27.38 -30.90 3.85
C GLN A 41 -26.33 -31.98 3.58
N ARG A 42 -25.15 -31.62 3.05
CA ARG A 42 -24.09 -32.56 2.73
C ARG A 42 -23.29 -32.92 3.97
N THR A 43 -23.16 -34.22 4.20
CA THR A 43 -22.29 -34.81 5.21
C THR A 43 -20.82 -34.56 4.86
N LEU A 44 -19.95 -34.53 5.88
CA LEU A 44 -18.50 -34.43 5.67
C LEU A 44 -17.96 -35.56 4.76
N GLN A 45 -18.61 -36.73 4.79
CA GLN A 45 -18.25 -37.87 3.97
C GLN A 45 -18.55 -37.63 2.49
N GLU A 46 -19.73 -37.08 2.16
CA GLU A 46 -20.10 -36.74 0.78
C GLU A 46 -19.16 -35.68 0.19
N VAL A 47 -18.74 -34.69 0.99
CA VAL A 47 -17.76 -33.67 0.58
C VAL A 47 -16.39 -34.31 0.32
N LYS A 48 -15.94 -35.23 1.19
CA LYS A 48 -14.66 -35.94 0.99
C LYS A 48 -14.67 -36.79 -0.28
N GLU A 49 -15.76 -37.50 -0.52
CA GLU A 49 -15.93 -38.33 -1.73
C GLU A 49 -15.97 -37.47 -3.00
N GLU A 50 -16.64 -36.32 -2.95
CA GLU A 50 -16.63 -35.35 -4.04
C GLU A 50 -15.23 -34.81 -4.33
N ILE A 51 -14.50 -34.34 -3.31
CA ILE A 51 -13.13 -33.85 -3.47
C ILE A 51 -12.22 -34.94 -4.04
N ALA A 52 -12.38 -36.19 -3.57
CA ALA A 52 -11.59 -37.32 -4.04
C ALA A 52 -11.78 -37.60 -5.54
N ARG A 53 -12.99 -37.40 -6.09
CA ARG A 53 -13.26 -37.57 -7.53
C ARG A 53 -12.45 -36.60 -8.41
N TYR A 54 -12.09 -35.43 -7.89
CA TYR A 54 -11.26 -34.46 -8.63
C TYR A 54 -9.76 -34.76 -8.56
N GLY A 55 -9.33 -35.83 -7.89
CA GLY A 55 -7.92 -36.14 -7.69
C GLY A 55 -7.13 -36.24 -8.99
N ASP A 56 -7.67 -36.89 -10.02
CA ASP A 56 -6.97 -37.05 -11.30
C ASP A 56 -6.97 -35.77 -12.13
N VAL A 57 -8.03 -34.96 -12.04
CA VAL A 57 -8.07 -33.62 -12.66
C VAL A 57 -7.04 -32.71 -12.00
N ALA A 58 -6.99 -32.68 -10.66
CA ALA A 58 -6.00 -31.89 -9.91
C ALA A 58 -4.56 -32.31 -10.27
N LYS A 59 -4.28 -33.62 -10.32
CA LYS A 59 -2.97 -34.13 -10.79
C LYS A 59 -2.67 -33.71 -12.22
N SER A 60 -3.67 -33.71 -13.11
CA SER A 60 -3.49 -33.29 -14.50
C SER A 60 -3.14 -31.81 -14.60
N ILE A 61 -3.78 -30.95 -13.80
CA ILE A 61 -3.45 -29.52 -13.71
C ILE A 61 -2.03 -29.33 -13.17
N ILE A 62 -1.69 -30.01 -12.08
CA ILE A 62 -0.33 -29.96 -11.50
C ILE A 62 0.71 -30.40 -12.54
N ASN A 63 0.49 -31.54 -13.21
CA ASN A 63 1.42 -32.05 -14.21
C ASN A 63 1.54 -31.10 -15.40
N LEU A 64 0.44 -30.48 -15.85
CA LEU A 64 0.48 -29.47 -16.91
C LEU A 64 1.38 -28.28 -16.54
N SER A 65 1.27 -27.80 -15.29
CA SER A 65 2.03 -26.66 -14.77
C SER A 65 3.48 -26.98 -14.38
N VAL A 66 3.77 -28.20 -13.94
CA VAL A 66 5.10 -28.59 -13.42
C VAL A 66 5.95 -29.28 -14.47
N TYR A 67 5.37 -30.15 -15.29
CA TYR A 67 6.10 -31.00 -16.26
C TYR A 67 5.60 -30.87 -17.70
N GLY A 68 4.46 -30.23 -17.91
CA GLY A 68 3.80 -30.13 -19.22
C GLY A 68 4.13 -28.83 -19.94
N LYS A 69 3.35 -28.56 -21.00
CA LYS A 69 3.49 -27.39 -21.87
C LYS A 69 3.27 -26.02 -21.19
N ALA A 70 2.83 -25.99 -19.93
CA ALA A 70 2.67 -24.76 -19.17
C ALA A 70 3.78 -24.56 -18.12
N GLN A 71 4.80 -25.44 -18.09
CA GLN A 71 5.99 -25.26 -17.28
C GLN A 71 6.60 -23.88 -17.52
N ASN A 72 7.05 -23.22 -16.44
CA ASN A 72 7.65 -21.88 -16.41
C ASN A 72 6.76 -20.71 -16.86
N ARG A 73 5.56 -20.95 -17.40
CA ARG A 73 4.69 -19.88 -17.93
C ARG A 73 4.43 -18.76 -16.90
N SER A 74 4.14 -19.12 -15.65
CA SER A 74 3.88 -18.13 -14.60
C SER A 74 5.12 -17.29 -14.28
N TYR A 75 6.30 -17.91 -14.28
CA TYR A 75 7.57 -17.22 -14.06
C TYR A 75 7.90 -16.28 -15.22
N GLU A 76 7.77 -16.75 -16.46
CA GLU A 76 8.02 -15.94 -17.66
C GLU A 76 7.07 -14.75 -17.78
N ARG A 77 5.79 -14.93 -17.42
CA ARG A 77 4.82 -13.81 -17.37
C ARG A 77 5.16 -12.80 -16.28
N LEU A 78 5.58 -13.29 -15.12
CA LEU A 78 6.04 -12.42 -14.04
C LEU A 78 7.29 -11.64 -14.47
N ALA A 79 8.27 -12.32 -15.08
CA ALA A 79 9.49 -11.71 -15.60
C ALA A 79 9.16 -10.64 -16.65
N LEU A 80 8.28 -10.93 -17.63
CA LEU A 80 7.83 -9.96 -18.61
C LEU A 80 7.23 -8.72 -17.95
N LEU A 81 6.32 -8.90 -16.98
CA LEU A 81 5.69 -7.78 -16.28
C LEU A 81 6.72 -6.97 -15.48
N VAL A 82 7.58 -7.63 -14.71
CA VAL A 82 8.57 -6.96 -13.86
C VAL A 82 9.62 -6.23 -14.71
N ASP A 83 10.19 -6.90 -15.71
CA ASP A 83 11.33 -6.40 -16.47
C ASP A 83 10.94 -5.33 -17.50
N THR A 84 9.72 -5.38 -18.04
CA THR A 84 9.30 -4.47 -19.13
C THR A 84 8.29 -3.40 -18.72
N VAL A 85 7.64 -3.54 -17.56
CA VAL A 85 6.68 -2.56 -17.04
C VAL A 85 7.23 -1.85 -15.81
N GLY A 86 7.90 -2.57 -14.91
CA GLY A 86 8.41 -1.99 -13.67
C GLY A 86 7.31 -1.63 -12.66
N PRO A 87 7.56 -0.64 -11.77
CA PRO A 87 6.59 -0.19 -10.77
C PRO A 87 5.31 0.33 -11.41
N ARG A 88 4.15 -0.08 -10.88
CA ARG A 88 2.84 0.10 -11.51
C ARG A 88 1.79 0.67 -10.55
N LEU A 89 2.19 1.74 -9.86
CA LEU A 89 1.35 2.46 -8.90
C LEU A 89 0.04 2.95 -9.54
N SER A 90 -1.02 3.04 -8.73
CA SER A 90 -2.31 3.60 -9.13
C SER A 90 -2.19 4.97 -9.83
N GLY A 91 -2.85 5.11 -10.98
CA GLY A 91 -2.82 6.31 -11.82
C GLY A 91 -1.59 6.44 -12.73
N SER A 92 -0.66 5.48 -12.72
CA SER A 92 0.54 5.51 -13.57
C SER A 92 0.31 4.90 -14.96
N LYS A 93 1.07 5.36 -15.95
CA LYS A 93 1.12 4.75 -17.30
C LYS A 93 1.58 3.29 -17.29
N ASN A 94 2.41 2.92 -16.31
CA ASN A 94 2.89 1.56 -16.15
C ASN A 94 1.74 0.63 -15.73
N LEU A 95 0.80 1.09 -14.90
CA LEU A 95 -0.40 0.32 -14.57
C LEU A 95 -1.26 0.08 -15.82
N GLU A 96 -1.46 1.11 -16.66
CA GLU A 96 -2.20 0.96 -17.92
C GLU A 96 -1.56 -0.10 -18.83
N LYS A 97 -0.24 -0.06 -19.00
CA LYS A 97 0.52 -1.07 -19.76
C LYS A 97 0.39 -2.48 -19.15
N ALA A 98 0.39 -2.61 -17.83
CA ALA A 98 0.20 -3.90 -17.16
C ALA A 98 -1.19 -4.48 -17.44
N ILE A 99 -2.24 -3.65 -17.39
CA ILE A 99 -3.62 -4.01 -17.72
C ILE A 99 -3.71 -4.50 -19.17
N GLU A 100 -3.10 -3.79 -20.11
CA GLU A 100 -3.05 -4.19 -21.52
C GLU A 100 -2.38 -5.55 -21.72
N ILE A 101 -1.20 -5.76 -21.12
CA ILE A 101 -0.48 -7.04 -21.19
C ILE A 101 -1.32 -8.17 -20.60
N MET A 102 -1.97 -7.94 -19.45
CA MET A 102 -2.85 -8.95 -18.84
C MET A 102 -4.03 -9.28 -19.76
N GLN A 103 -4.70 -8.28 -20.32
CA GLN A 103 -5.82 -8.50 -21.25
C GLN A 103 -5.38 -9.30 -22.49
N GLN A 104 -4.21 -8.98 -23.05
CA GLN A 104 -3.64 -9.72 -24.19
C GLN A 104 -3.31 -11.16 -23.83
N ASN A 105 -2.71 -11.40 -22.65
CA ASN A 105 -2.40 -12.74 -22.17
C ASN A 105 -3.66 -13.60 -22.01
N LEU A 106 -4.72 -13.05 -21.39
CA LEU A 106 -5.99 -13.75 -21.18
C LEU A 106 -6.68 -14.08 -22.51
N LYS A 107 -6.66 -13.14 -23.47
CA LYS A 107 -7.16 -13.38 -24.84
C LYS A 107 -6.34 -14.44 -25.56
N GLY A 108 -5.01 -14.38 -25.47
CA GLY A 108 -4.08 -15.32 -26.09
C GLY A 108 -4.19 -16.74 -25.53
N ASP A 109 -4.57 -16.88 -24.25
CA ASP A 109 -4.88 -18.16 -23.61
C ASP A 109 -6.23 -18.75 -24.03
N GLY A 110 -7.04 -18.00 -24.80
CA GLY A 110 -8.35 -18.44 -25.27
C GLY A 110 -9.43 -18.41 -24.19
N LEU A 111 -9.28 -17.56 -23.16
CA LEU A 111 -10.34 -17.37 -22.17
C LEU A 111 -11.53 -16.61 -22.75
N GLU A 112 -12.69 -16.82 -22.16
CA GLU A 112 -13.95 -16.25 -22.61
C GLU A 112 -14.20 -14.88 -21.98
N ASN A 113 -15.07 -14.09 -22.63
CA ASN A 113 -15.50 -12.76 -22.18
C ASN A 113 -14.36 -11.88 -21.61
N VAL A 114 -13.21 -11.82 -22.28
CA VAL A 114 -12.09 -10.99 -21.80
C VAL A 114 -12.38 -9.51 -22.04
N HIS A 115 -12.67 -8.77 -20.97
CA HIS A 115 -13.04 -7.35 -21.04
C HIS A 115 -12.48 -6.53 -19.88
N LEU A 116 -12.64 -5.21 -19.99
CA LEU A 116 -12.25 -4.24 -18.98
C LEU A 116 -13.49 -3.66 -18.30
N GLU A 117 -13.52 -3.66 -16.97
CA GLU A 117 -14.56 -3.00 -16.17
C GLU A 117 -13.98 -1.68 -15.60
N PRO A 118 -14.54 -0.50 -15.89
CA PRO A 118 -13.99 0.78 -15.45
C PRO A 118 -14.06 0.95 -13.92
N VAL A 119 -13.01 1.52 -13.35
CA VAL A 119 -12.90 1.83 -11.91
C VAL A 119 -12.17 3.17 -11.71
N LYS A 120 -12.60 3.94 -10.72
CA LYS A 120 -11.88 5.13 -10.27
C LYS A 120 -10.91 4.75 -9.17
N ILE A 121 -9.65 5.16 -9.31
CA ILE A 121 -8.58 4.86 -8.35
C ILE A 121 -7.91 6.15 -7.86
N PRO A 122 -7.40 6.19 -6.62
CA PRO A 122 -6.62 7.32 -6.13
C PRO A 122 -5.41 7.58 -7.03
N HIS A 123 -5.09 8.85 -7.27
CA HIS A 123 -3.91 9.25 -8.03
C HIS A 123 -2.97 10.06 -7.14
N TRP A 124 -1.89 9.40 -6.73
CA TRP A 124 -0.81 10.00 -5.97
C TRP A 124 0.49 9.78 -6.72
N GLU A 125 1.24 10.86 -6.91
CA GLU A 125 2.56 10.80 -7.52
C GLU A 125 3.62 11.13 -6.49
N ARG A 126 4.59 10.24 -6.37
CA ARG A 126 5.83 10.52 -5.68
C ARG A 126 6.58 11.62 -6.45
N GLY A 127 7.08 12.61 -5.72
CA GLY A 127 8.01 13.61 -6.25
C GLY A 127 9.44 13.33 -5.81
N GLU A 128 10.33 14.31 -5.96
CA GLU A 128 11.68 14.23 -5.40
C GLU A 128 11.63 14.26 -3.87
N GLU A 129 12.42 13.41 -3.23
CA GLU A 129 12.45 13.26 -1.77
C GLU A 129 13.88 13.21 -1.27
N SER A 130 14.16 13.91 -0.17
CA SER A 130 15.46 13.86 0.50
C SER A 130 15.33 14.19 1.98
N ALA A 131 16.17 13.57 2.81
CA ALA A 131 16.39 14.01 4.18
C ALA A 131 17.89 14.07 4.48
N VAL A 132 18.29 15.14 5.16
CA VAL A 132 19.66 15.32 5.64
C VAL A 132 19.60 15.67 7.11
N MET A 133 20.24 14.86 7.94
CA MET A 133 20.55 15.23 9.31
C MET A 133 21.66 16.29 9.28
N LEU A 134 21.39 17.44 9.90
CA LEU A 134 22.30 18.58 9.99
C LEU A 134 23.11 18.56 11.29
N GLU A 135 22.49 18.09 12.37
CA GLU A 135 23.10 17.96 13.70
C GLU A 135 22.88 16.55 14.25
N PRO A 136 23.83 15.99 15.01
CA PRO A 136 25.11 16.58 15.44
C PRO A 136 26.21 16.52 14.37
N ARG A 137 25.95 15.86 13.24
CA ARG A 137 26.84 15.79 12.07
C ARG A 137 26.01 15.76 10.81
N ILE A 138 26.61 16.15 9.69
CA ILE A 138 25.98 15.95 8.39
C ILE A 138 25.87 14.46 8.09
N HIS A 139 24.66 13.99 7.83
CA HIS A 139 24.38 12.62 7.39
C HIS A 139 23.21 12.63 6.41
N LYS A 140 23.45 12.21 5.17
CA LYS A 140 22.39 12.00 4.19
C LYS A 140 21.66 10.72 4.56
N MET A 141 20.34 10.79 4.71
CA MET A 141 19.51 9.66 5.11
C MET A 141 18.83 9.05 3.89
N ALA A 142 18.65 7.73 3.91
CA ALA A 142 17.84 7.04 2.91
C ALA A 142 16.37 7.10 3.35
N ILE A 143 15.54 7.74 2.52
CA ILE A 143 14.12 7.94 2.79
C ILE A 143 13.26 7.54 1.59
N LEU A 144 12.00 7.23 1.88
CA LEU A 144 10.97 7.04 0.88
C LEU A 144 9.61 7.46 1.45
N GLY A 145 8.94 8.41 0.81
CA GLY A 145 7.63 8.90 1.23
C GLY A 145 6.59 7.78 1.28
N LEU A 146 5.71 7.80 2.28
CA LEU A 146 4.63 6.82 2.35
C LEU A 146 3.54 7.18 1.32
N GLY A 147 2.94 6.17 0.71
CA GLY A 147 1.86 6.37 -0.26
C GLY A 147 0.70 7.15 0.38
N SER A 148 0.21 8.18 -0.34
CA SER A 148 -0.73 9.21 0.15
C SER A 148 -0.15 10.31 1.02
N SER A 149 1.15 10.32 1.35
CA SER A 149 1.75 11.44 2.07
C SER A 149 1.65 12.74 1.29
N ILE A 150 1.41 13.86 1.97
CA ILE A 150 1.59 15.17 1.35
C ILE A 150 3.09 15.48 1.18
N GLY A 151 3.40 16.37 0.22
CA GLY A 151 4.71 16.99 0.12
C GLY A 151 4.98 18.00 1.23
N THR A 152 6.25 18.35 1.41
CA THR A 152 6.67 19.47 2.26
C THR A 152 6.38 20.81 1.56
N PRO A 153 6.41 21.95 2.29
CA PRO A 153 6.56 23.26 1.67
C PRO A 153 7.76 23.31 0.70
N PRO A 154 7.78 24.23 -0.28
CA PRO A 154 8.87 24.35 -1.26
C PRO A 154 10.27 24.46 -0.65
N GLU A 155 10.39 25.16 0.48
CA GLU A 155 11.61 25.36 1.27
C GLU A 155 12.01 24.12 2.10
N GLY A 156 11.16 23.10 2.15
CA GLY A 156 11.32 21.93 3.01
C GLY A 156 10.94 22.21 4.47
N ILE A 157 11.15 21.22 5.33
CA ILE A 157 10.95 21.34 6.79
C ILE A 157 12.31 21.11 7.44
N THR A 158 12.82 22.10 8.17
CA THR A 158 14.01 21.93 9.01
C THR A 158 13.60 22.03 10.46
N ALA A 159 13.73 20.93 11.21
CA ALA A 159 13.27 20.89 12.59
C ALA A 159 14.08 19.90 13.44
N GLU A 160 14.01 20.10 14.75
CA GLU A 160 14.55 19.14 15.72
C GLU A 160 13.75 17.84 15.69
N VAL A 161 14.41 16.74 16.01
CA VAL A 161 13.82 15.40 16.01
C VAL A 161 13.44 14.96 17.42
N LEU A 162 12.23 14.43 17.55
CA LEU A 162 11.79 13.66 18.71
C LEU A 162 11.76 12.17 18.33
N VAL A 163 12.70 11.39 18.85
CA VAL A 163 12.67 9.93 18.68
C VAL A 163 11.79 9.31 19.76
N VAL A 164 10.83 8.48 19.35
CA VAL A 164 9.96 7.69 20.22
C VAL A 164 9.88 6.26 19.73
N THR A 165 9.58 5.34 20.62
CA THR A 165 9.38 3.92 20.31
C THR A 165 7.92 3.57 20.12
N SER A 166 6.98 4.30 20.73
CA SER A 166 5.56 3.95 20.68
C SER A 166 4.62 5.16 20.64
N PHE A 167 3.37 4.92 20.25
CA PHE A 167 2.31 5.94 20.35
C PHE A 167 2.07 6.37 21.81
N ASP A 168 2.14 5.43 22.76
CA ASP A 168 2.02 5.75 24.19
C ASP A 168 3.16 6.65 24.67
N GLU A 169 4.39 6.42 24.19
CA GLU A 169 5.51 7.31 24.46
C GLU A 169 5.29 8.70 23.83
N LEU A 170 4.84 8.76 22.58
CA LEU A 170 4.54 10.02 21.90
C LEU A 170 3.48 10.82 22.66
N GLN A 171 2.40 10.18 23.09
CA GLN A 171 1.33 10.86 23.83
C GLN A 171 1.83 11.39 25.17
N ARG A 172 2.62 10.60 25.92
CA ARG A 172 3.24 11.06 27.17
C ARG A 172 4.20 12.23 26.96
N ARG A 173 4.91 12.24 25.83
CA ARG A 173 5.87 13.28 25.44
C ARG A 173 5.28 14.31 24.48
N GLY A 174 3.96 14.42 24.38
CA GLY A 174 3.28 15.32 23.46
C GLY A 174 3.79 16.77 23.52
N PRO A 175 4.02 17.36 24.71
CA PRO A 175 4.60 18.70 24.82
C PRO A 175 6.01 18.85 24.23
N ASP A 176 6.80 17.77 24.14
CA ASP A 176 8.14 17.77 23.53
C ASP A 176 8.08 17.68 22.00
N ALA A 177 6.94 17.28 21.43
CA ALA A 177 6.77 16.97 20.01
C ALA A 177 6.37 18.18 19.17
N GLU A 178 5.83 19.23 19.80
CA GLU A 178 5.35 20.42 19.11
C GLU A 178 6.49 21.09 18.32
N GLY A 179 6.26 21.31 17.02
CA GLY A 179 7.25 21.92 16.12
C GLY A 179 8.43 21.00 15.74
N LYS A 180 8.39 19.70 16.09
CA LYS A 180 9.45 18.74 15.80
C LYS A 180 9.08 17.75 14.69
N ILE A 181 10.09 17.06 14.16
CA ILE A 181 9.91 15.86 13.35
C ILE A 181 9.89 14.66 14.30
N VAL A 182 8.82 13.88 14.28
CA VAL A 182 8.72 12.67 15.11
C VAL A 182 9.32 11.49 14.37
N VAL A 183 10.29 10.81 14.96
CA VAL A 183 10.85 9.55 14.45
C VAL A 183 10.32 8.39 15.28
N TYR A 184 9.57 7.48 14.66
CA TYR A 184 9.11 6.25 15.28
C TYR A 184 10.15 5.14 15.08
N ASN A 185 10.95 4.86 16.11
CA ASN A 185 11.88 3.73 16.16
C ASN A 185 11.27 2.54 16.92
N GLN A 186 10.06 2.11 16.53
CA GLN A 186 9.43 0.93 17.13
C GLN A 186 10.20 -0.33 16.73
N PRO A 187 10.68 -1.17 17.67
CA PRO A 187 11.32 -2.44 17.34
C PRO A 187 10.39 -3.36 16.53
N TYR A 188 10.92 -3.94 15.45
CA TYR A 188 10.15 -4.89 14.65
C TYR A 188 9.95 -6.19 15.42
N THR A 189 8.68 -6.57 15.61
CA THR A 189 8.29 -7.86 16.20
C THR A 189 7.59 -8.73 15.18
N ASN A 190 6.53 -8.19 14.57
CA ASN A 190 5.83 -8.74 13.44
C ASN A 190 5.22 -7.61 12.61
N TYR A 191 4.82 -7.92 11.38
CA TYR A 191 4.25 -6.95 10.47
C TYR A 191 2.99 -6.27 11.04
N SER A 192 2.04 -7.03 11.60
CA SER A 192 0.77 -6.50 12.11
C SER A 192 0.94 -5.47 13.23
N ALA A 193 1.93 -5.65 14.10
CA ALA A 193 2.25 -4.70 15.16
C ALA A 193 2.96 -3.45 14.63
N ALA A 194 3.86 -3.60 13.67
CA ALA A 194 4.68 -2.50 13.16
C ALA A 194 3.96 -1.66 12.07
N VAL A 195 3.03 -2.25 11.31
CA VAL A 195 2.30 -1.56 10.23
C VAL A 195 1.45 -0.40 10.74
N GLN A 196 1.04 -0.42 12.02
CA GLN A 196 0.25 0.67 12.62
C GLN A 196 0.97 2.01 12.56
N TYR A 197 2.29 2.03 12.74
CA TYR A 197 3.11 3.24 12.64
C TYR A 197 3.14 3.78 11.21
N ARG A 198 3.09 2.90 10.21
CA ARG A 198 2.96 3.29 8.80
C ARG A 198 1.59 3.88 8.50
N MET A 199 0.53 3.23 8.97
CA MET A 199 -0.84 3.65 8.68
C MET A 199 -1.20 4.96 9.39
N GLU A 200 -0.86 5.08 10.67
CA GLU A 200 -1.40 6.13 11.56
C GLU A 200 -0.34 7.08 12.12
N GLY A 201 0.95 6.82 11.88
CA GLY A 201 2.03 7.59 12.50
C GLY A 201 2.00 9.09 12.19
N ALA A 202 1.59 9.47 10.98
CA ALA A 202 1.40 10.87 10.61
C ALA A 202 0.27 11.53 11.40
N VAL A 203 -0.84 10.82 11.61
CA VAL A 203 -2.00 11.29 12.36
C VAL A 203 -1.66 11.46 13.84
N GLU A 204 -1.04 10.46 14.46
CA GLU A 204 -0.66 10.52 15.87
C GLU A 204 0.37 11.62 16.15
N ALA A 205 1.35 11.82 15.25
CA ALA A 205 2.31 12.91 15.36
C ALA A 205 1.64 14.29 15.17
N ALA A 206 0.73 14.42 14.20
CA ALA A 206 0.01 15.67 13.98
C ALA A 206 -0.87 16.08 15.16
N LYS A 207 -1.48 15.11 15.87
CA LYS A 207 -2.32 15.37 17.06
C LYS A 207 -1.54 16.07 18.19
N VAL A 208 -0.22 15.88 18.25
CA VAL A 208 0.66 16.49 19.26
C VAL A 208 1.49 17.65 18.69
N GLY A 209 1.15 18.17 17.50
CA GLY A 209 1.77 19.37 16.93
C GLY A 209 3.10 19.14 16.21
N ALA A 210 3.44 17.89 15.86
CA ALA A 210 4.62 17.61 15.04
C ALA A 210 4.47 18.18 13.62
N LEU A 211 5.59 18.52 13.00
CA LEU A 211 5.63 19.08 11.62
C LEU A 211 5.71 17.99 10.55
N ALA A 212 6.30 16.84 10.87
CA ALA A 212 6.37 15.67 10.00
C ALA A 212 6.59 14.41 10.86
N SER A 213 6.43 13.24 10.24
CA SER A 213 6.78 11.96 10.87
C SER A 213 7.70 11.13 9.98
N LEU A 214 8.65 10.43 10.59
CA LEU A 214 9.51 9.47 9.94
C LEU A 214 9.34 8.13 10.65
N ILE A 215 9.07 7.06 9.90
CA ILE A 215 8.89 5.73 10.49
C ILE A 215 10.12 4.87 10.19
N ARG A 216 10.57 4.10 11.18
CA ARG A 216 11.44 2.95 10.91
C ARG A 216 10.72 2.01 9.95
N SER A 217 11.45 1.52 8.95
CA SER A 217 10.93 0.51 8.00
C SER A 217 10.30 -0.68 8.71
N VAL A 218 9.15 -1.14 8.18
CA VAL A 218 8.35 -2.26 8.73
C VAL A 218 8.97 -3.60 8.33
N ALA A 219 10.21 -3.82 8.74
CA ALA A 219 10.98 -5.03 8.45
C ALA A 219 11.93 -5.38 9.60
N SER A 220 12.33 -6.65 9.66
CA SER A 220 13.33 -7.14 10.62
C SER A 220 14.73 -6.59 10.33
N PHE A 221 15.02 -6.23 9.08
CA PHE A 221 16.24 -5.56 8.65
C PHE A 221 15.94 -4.65 7.45
N SER A 222 16.75 -3.61 7.27
CA SER A 222 16.96 -2.92 5.99
C SER A 222 18.43 -3.04 5.62
N ILE A 223 18.79 -2.68 4.38
CA ILE A 223 20.17 -2.73 3.93
C ILE A 223 20.58 -1.34 3.48
N TYR A 224 21.39 -0.65 4.29
CA TYR A 224 22.09 0.58 3.89
C TYR A 224 23.22 0.33 2.88
N SER A 225 23.80 -0.88 2.85
CA SER A 225 25.12 -1.13 2.24
C SER A 225 25.19 -1.05 0.71
N TRP A 226 24.05 -1.01 0.00
CA TRP A 226 24.04 -0.93 -1.46
C TRP A 226 23.76 0.48 -2.00
N THR A 227 23.28 1.41 -1.17
CA THR A 227 23.12 2.81 -1.58
C THR A 227 24.48 3.51 -1.65
N ASP A 228 25.39 3.27 -0.70
CA ASP A 228 26.74 3.86 -0.69
C ASP A 228 27.66 3.36 -1.81
N LEU A 229 27.50 2.12 -2.29
CA LEU A 229 28.31 1.57 -3.39
C LEU A 229 28.06 2.28 -4.74
N PHE A 230 26.90 2.94 -4.89
CA PHE A 230 26.61 3.85 -6.00
C PHE A 230 26.74 5.33 -5.61
N VAL A 231 26.75 5.67 -4.32
CA VAL A 231 26.75 7.06 -3.81
C VAL A 231 28.11 7.58 -3.35
N GLY A 232 29.16 6.75 -3.22
CA GLY A 232 30.42 7.24 -2.67
C GLY A 232 31.68 6.48 -3.07
N LYS A 233 32.33 6.92 -4.15
CA LYS A 233 33.77 7.23 -4.02
C LYS A 233 33.89 8.70 -3.65
N GLY A 234 34.54 8.91 -2.52
CA GLY A 234 34.73 10.15 -1.78
C GLY A 234 35.07 11.39 -2.59
N VAL A 235 34.59 12.50 -2.02
CA VAL A 235 35.03 13.87 -2.20
C VAL A 235 36.55 13.97 -2.14
N GLU A 236 37.17 14.36 -3.25
CA GLU A 236 38.44 15.10 -3.31
C GLU A 236 38.44 15.89 -4.63
N ASP A 237 38.28 17.22 -4.52
CA ASP A 237 38.38 18.26 -5.57
C ASP A 237 37.44 18.14 -6.79
N ASP A 238 36.30 18.86 -6.75
CA ASP A 238 35.24 18.75 -7.78
C ASP A 238 34.95 20.07 -8.51
N SER A 239 36.00 20.76 -8.96
CA SER A 239 35.87 21.96 -9.81
C SER A 239 35.65 21.66 -11.31
N HIS A 240 35.49 20.38 -11.71
CA HIS A 240 35.57 19.98 -13.12
C HIS A 240 34.54 18.93 -13.61
N LEU A 241 33.46 18.61 -12.89
CA LEU A 241 32.46 17.66 -13.39
C LEU A 241 31.16 18.35 -13.86
N PRO A 242 30.62 17.98 -15.05
CA PRO A 242 29.38 18.54 -15.57
C PRO A 242 28.18 17.97 -14.82
N ASP A 243 27.09 18.75 -14.81
CA ASP A 243 25.77 18.47 -14.22
C ASP A 243 25.41 16.97 -14.27
N ARG A 244 25.43 16.30 -13.10
CA ARG A 244 24.96 14.92 -12.95
C ARG A 244 23.45 14.91 -12.75
N GLU A 245 22.75 14.10 -13.54
CA GLU A 245 21.32 13.83 -13.40
C GLU A 245 20.95 13.29 -12.00
N PRO A 246 19.74 13.59 -11.48
CA PRO A 246 19.30 13.11 -10.17
C PRO A 246 19.24 11.58 -10.12
N ILE A 247 19.63 11.03 -8.96
CA ILE A 247 19.72 9.60 -8.67
C ILE A 247 18.33 8.95 -8.74
N ASP A 248 18.22 7.82 -9.44
CA ASP A 248 16.98 7.03 -9.53
C ASP A 248 16.63 6.39 -8.18
N ILE A 249 15.52 6.85 -7.60
CA ILE A 249 14.98 6.42 -6.29
C ILE A 249 14.46 4.98 -6.30
N SER A 250 14.32 4.36 -7.49
CA SER A 250 13.84 2.99 -7.67
C SER A 250 14.71 1.93 -6.96
N VAL A 251 16.01 2.19 -6.81
CA VAL A 251 16.95 1.28 -6.13
C VAL A 251 16.76 1.29 -4.61
N ILE A 252 16.42 2.44 -4.01
CA ILE A 252 16.19 2.58 -2.56
C ILE A 252 14.87 1.92 -2.15
N GLY A 253 13.85 1.97 -3.02
CA GLY A 253 12.54 1.35 -2.80
C GLY A 253 12.56 -0.17 -2.62
N SER A 254 13.65 -0.85 -3.00
CA SER A 254 13.80 -2.29 -2.77
C SER A 254 14.16 -2.67 -1.32
N TYR A 255 14.52 -1.71 -0.47
CA TYR A 255 15.01 -1.96 0.90
C TYR A 255 14.24 -1.23 2.01
N LEU A 256 13.40 -0.25 1.65
CA LEU A 256 12.45 0.38 2.54
C LEU A 256 11.06 -0.22 2.28
N VAL A 257 10.39 -0.69 3.33
CA VAL A 257 9.03 -1.23 3.18
C VAL A 257 8.04 -0.07 3.13
N GLU A 258 7.73 0.35 1.91
CA GLU A 258 6.68 1.33 1.66
C GLU A 258 5.28 0.76 1.91
N GLY A 259 4.29 1.63 1.87
CA GLY A 259 2.88 1.28 1.84
C GLY A 259 2.02 2.50 2.06
N ILE A 260 0.71 2.28 2.00
CA ILE A 260 -0.28 3.32 2.21
C ILE A 260 -0.21 3.79 3.67
N GLN A 261 -0.37 5.10 3.85
CA GLN A 261 -0.72 5.74 5.11
C GLN A 261 -2.11 6.38 4.98
N GLU A 262 -2.82 6.56 6.09
CA GLU A 262 -4.17 7.11 6.10
C GLU A 262 -4.25 8.37 6.97
N TYR A 263 -4.69 9.48 6.36
CA TYR A 263 -5.01 10.69 7.11
C TYR A 263 -6.39 10.61 7.74
N GLN A 264 -6.52 11.13 8.95
CA GLN A 264 -7.78 11.25 9.66
C GLN A 264 -8.46 12.60 9.40
N ASN A 265 -9.77 12.59 9.14
CA ASN A 265 -10.56 13.82 9.02
C ASN A 265 -10.50 14.65 10.31
N GLY A 266 -10.24 15.96 10.17
CA GLY A 266 -10.14 16.90 11.28
C GLY A 266 -8.77 16.93 11.96
N VAL A 267 -7.80 16.12 11.52
CA VAL A 267 -6.40 16.19 11.95
C VAL A 267 -5.57 16.87 10.84
N PRO A 268 -4.67 17.81 11.16
CA PRO A 268 -3.77 18.40 10.16
C PRO A 268 -2.96 17.32 9.44
N LYS A 269 -2.87 17.42 8.12
CA LYS A 269 -2.01 16.54 7.33
C LYS A 269 -0.57 17.01 7.45
N ILE A 270 0.34 16.10 7.77
CA ILE A 270 1.78 16.35 7.83
C ILE A 270 2.53 15.39 6.91
N PRO A 271 3.69 15.79 6.34
CA PRO A 271 4.52 14.89 5.54
C PRO A 271 4.96 13.66 6.34
N THR A 272 5.04 12.50 5.68
CA THR A 272 5.48 11.27 6.31
C THR A 272 6.24 10.36 5.36
N ALA A 273 7.36 9.82 5.83
CA ALA A 273 8.24 8.95 5.06
C ALA A 273 8.75 7.79 5.92
N CYS A 274 9.11 6.69 5.27
CA CYS A 274 9.90 5.64 5.90
C CYS A 274 11.39 5.95 5.75
N ILE A 275 12.15 5.52 6.76
CA ILE A 275 13.60 5.59 6.81
C ILE A 275 14.17 4.20 7.11
N THR A 276 15.47 4.05 6.89
CA THR A 276 16.16 2.80 7.19
C THR A 276 16.15 2.50 8.69
N VAL A 277 16.23 1.20 9.01
CA VAL A 277 16.47 0.71 10.37
C VAL A 277 17.73 1.34 10.95
N GLU A 278 18.79 1.42 10.16
CA GLU A 278 20.09 1.94 10.56
C GLU A 278 20.01 3.43 10.96
N ASP A 279 19.31 4.25 10.17
CA ASP A 279 19.09 5.67 10.50
C ASP A 279 18.22 5.84 11.74
N ALA A 280 17.14 5.07 11.86
CA ALA A 280 16.25 5.12 13.02
C ALA A 280 16.99 4.73 14.32
N GLU A 281 17.78 3.66 14.28
CA GLU A 281 18.57 3.21 15.44
C GLU A 281 19.73 4.14 15.74
N MET A 282 20.38 4.71 14.71
CA MET A 282 21.41 5.73 14.90
C MET A 282 20.84 6.93 15.65
N MET A 283 19.70 7.46 15.22
CA MET A 283 19.04 8.58 15.89
C MET A 283 18.59 8.23 17.31
N SER A 284 18.06 7.02 17.52
CA SER A 284 17.70 6.55 18.85
C SER A 284 18.91 6.50 19.79
N ARG A 285 20.06 6.00 19.33
CA ARG A 285 21.32 6.05 20.10
C ARG A 285 21.74 7.49 20.36
N MET A 286 21.75 8.37 19.37
CA MET A 286 22.12 9.78 19.54
C MET A 286 21.23 10.48 20.58
N ALA A 287 19.90 10.30 20.49
CA ALA A 287 18.94 10.87 21.42
C ALA A 287 19.15 10.34 22.85
N SER A 288 19.46 9.04 23.02
CA SER A 288 19.77 8.45 24.33
C SER A 288 21.02 9.01 25.00
N HIS A 289 21.96 9.55 24.21
CA HIS A 289 23.16 10.26 24.71
C HIS A 289 22.91 11.76 24.94
N GLY A 290 21.68 12.25 24.74
CA GLY A 290 21.34 13.66 24.88
C GLY A 290 21.77 14.54 23.71
N ASN A 291 22.13 13.95 22.57
CA ASN A 291 22.49 14.73 21.39
C ASN A 291 21.24 15.38 20.79
N ARG A 292 21.36 16.66 20.43
CA ARG A 292 20.38 17.34 19.60
C ARG A 292 20.48 16.83 18.16
N ILE A 293 19.34 16.49 17.58
CA ILE A 293 19.25 15.99 16.21
C ILE A 293 18.36 16.94 15.42
N VAL A 294 18.85 17.45 14.30
CA VAL A 294 18.11 18.35 13.41
C VAL A 294 18.09 17.74 12.01
N ILE A 295 16.92 17.64 11.40
CA ILE A 295 16.75 17.13 10.03
C ILE A 295 16.16 18.23 9.14
N GLN A 296 16.72 18.35 7.94
CA GLN A 296 16.05 18.97 6.80
C GLN A 296 15.37 17.88 5.97
N LEU A 297 14.05 17.96 5.84
CA LEU A 297 13.20 17.06 5.06
C LEU A 297 12.61 17.82 3.87
N LYS A 298 12.68 17.22 2.68
CA LYS A 298 12.03 17.71 1.47
C LYS A 298 11.28 16.56 0.80
N MET A 299 10.00 16.77 0.50
CA MET A 299 9.17 15.81 -0.20
C MET A 299 8.31 16.51 -1.26
N GLY A 300 8.40 16.05 -2.50
CA GLY A 300 7.69 16.62 -3.64
C GLY A 300 6.36 15.94 -3.98
N ALA A 301 5.87 15.05 -3.12
CA ALA A 301 4.68 14.24 -3.38
C ALA A 301 3.42 15.09 -3.63
N LYS A 302 2.58 14.64 -4.57
CA LYS A 302 1.35 15.33 -5.00
C LYS A 302 0.18 14.35 -5.10
N SER A 303 -0.98 14.82 -4.67
CA SER A 303 -2.26 14.15 -4.92
C SER A 303 -3.01 14.85 -6.02
N TYR A 304 -3.59 14.06 -6.92
CA TYR A 304 -4.45 14.51 -8.00
C TYR A 304 -5.88 13.98 -7.78
N PRO A 305 -6.87 14.48 -8.54
CA PRO A 305 -8.18 13.84 -8.60
C PRO A 305 -8.06 12.36 -9.01
N ASP A 306 -9.01 11.54 -8.58
CA ASP A 306 -9.04 10.12 -8.92
C ASP A 306 -8.89 9.88 -10.43
N ALA A 307 -8.00 8.96 -10.77
CA ALA A 307 -7.72 8.56 -12.15
C ALA A 307 -8.72 7.48 -12.61
N ASP A 308 -8.95 7.45 -13.92
CA ASP A 308 -9.61 6.32 -14.56
C ASP A 308 -8.66 5.12 -14.65
N SER A 309 -9.19 3.94 -14.37
CA SER A 309 -8.49 2.67 -14.53
C SER A 309 -9.51 1.56 -14.82
N PHE A 310 -9.04 0.32 -14.88
CA PHE A 310 -9.87 -0.80 -15.32
C PHE A 310 -9.53 -2.09 -14.59
N ASN A 311 -10.54 -2.81 -14.10
CA ASN A 311 -10.46 -4.23 -13.77
C ASN A 311 -10.39 -5.08 -15.03
N THR A 312 -9.47 -6.05 -15.05
CA THR A 312 -9.38 -7.01 -16.15
C THR A 312 -10.12 -8.28 -15.76
N VAL A 313 -11.15 -8.61 -16.54
CA VAL A 313 -12.03 -9.75 -16.30
C VAL A 313 -11.86 -10.76 -17.42
N ALA A 314 -11.82 -12.04 -17.05
CA ALA A 314 -11.93 -13.16 -17.97
C ALA A 314 -12.74 -14.30 -17.35
N GLU A 315 -13.37 -15.09 -18.20
CA GLU A 315 -14.31 -16.13 -17.80
C GLU A 315 -13.88 -17.51 -18.31
N ILE A 316 -14.22 -18.53 -17.53
CA ILE A 316 -14.23 -19.93 -17.96
C ILE A 316 -15.66 -20.42 -17.73
N THR A 317 -16.42 -20.62 -18.81
CA THR A 317 -17.82 -21.05 -18.70
C THR A 317 -17.94 -22.53 -18.35
N GLY A 318 -18.68 -22.80 -17.28
CA GLY A 318 -18.89 -24.13 -16.73
C GLY A 318 -20.03 -24.82 -17.44
N SER A 319 -19.95 -26.13 -17.56
CA SER A 319 -20.88 -26.91 -18.37
C SER A 319 -22.16 -27.32 -17.63
N LYS A 320 -22.13 -27.44 -16.28
CA LYS A 320 -23.29 -27.89 -15.47
C LYS A 320 -24.16 -26.77 -14.94
N TYR A 321 -23.52 -25.74 -14.40
CA TYR A 321 -24.14 -24.64 -13.68
C TYR A 321 -23.54 -23.32 -14.18
N PRO A 322 -23.76 -22.96 -15.46
CA PRO A 322 -23.17 -21.75 -16.06
C PRO A 322 -23.56 -20.45 -15.33
N GLU A 323 -24.64 -20.48 -14.54
CA GLU A 323 -25.11 -19.35 -13.73
C GLU A 323 -24.41 -19.19 -12.37
N GLN A 324 -23.65 -20.18 -11.89
CA GLN A 324 -23.04 -20.18 -10.55
C GLN A 324 -21.60 -19.70 -10.56
N VAL A 325 -21.37 -18.47 -10.11
CA VAL A 325 -20.04 -17.82 -10.20
C VAL A 325 -19.14 -18.13 -8.99
N ARG A 326 -17.92 -18.64 -9.24
CA ARG A 326 -16.81 -18.62 -8.27
C ARG A 326 -15.74 -17.64 -8.71
N TRP A 327 -15.35 -16.77 -7.78
CA TRP A 327 -14.29 -15.78 -7.99
C TRP A 327 -12.94 -16.29 -7.51
N THR A 328 -11.92 -16.20 -8.37
CA THR A 328 -10.52 -16.15 -7.94
C THR A 328 -9.98 -14.78 -8.29
N VAL A 329 -9.41 -14.09 -7.31
CA VAL A 329 -8.94 -12.71 -7.43
C VAL A 329 -7.44 -12.66 -7.16
N TRP A 330 -6.73 -11.93 -8.00
CA TRP A 330 -5.33 -11.56 -7.77
C TRP A 330 -5.21 -10.05 -7.86
N GLU A 331 -4.42 -9.49 -6.95
CA GLU A 331 -4.11 -8.07 -6.95
C GLU A 331 -2.89 -7.85 -7.85
N GLN A 332 -3.12 -7.24 -9.01
CA GLN A 332 -2.06 -6.69 -9.85
C GLN A 332 -1.87 -5.18 -9.64
N ASP A 333 -2.47 -4.65 -8.57
CA ASP A 333 -2.97 -3.27 -8.37
C ASP A 333 -4.29 -2.97 -9.13
N VAL A 334 -4.92 -4.03 -9.64
CA VAL A 334 -6.26 -4.14 -10.22
C VAL A 334 -6.73 -5.59 -10.07
N VAL A 335 -8.03 -5.80 -9.80
CA VAL A 335 -8.65 -7.12 -9.61
C VAL A 335 -8.58 -7.93 -10.91
N VAL A 336 -7.81 -9.02 -10.92
CA VAL A 336 -7.95 -10.06 -11.96
C VAL A 336 -9.11 -10.95 -11.54
N LYS A 337 -10.25 -10.82 -12.21
CA LYS A 337 -11.45 -11.61 -11.94
C LYS A 337 -11.37 -12.90 -12.76
N PHE A 338 -11.14 -14.03 -12.09
CA PHE A 338 -11.35 -15.34 -12.69
C PHE A 338 -12.71 -15.85 -12.24
N GLN A 339 -13.60 -16.08 -13.20
CA GLN A 339 -14.83 -16.82 -13.00
C GLN A 339 -14.55 -18.30 -13.27
N PHE A 340 -14.42 -19.09 -12.20
CA PHE A 340 -14.42 -20.55 -12.29
C PHE A 340 -15.85 -21.03 -12.14
N LEU A 341 -16.50 -21.36 -13.24
CA LEU A 341 -17.75 -22.08 -13.22
C LEU A 341 -17.37 -23.57 -13.22
N GLU A 342 -17.92 -24.37 -12.30
CA GLU A 342 -17.55 -25.78 -12.14
C GLU A 342 -17.39 -26.49 -13.50
N THR A 343 -16.16 -26.93 -13.77
CA THR A 343 -15.90 -27.92 -14.80
C THR A 343 -16.48 -29.24 -14.32
N VAL A 344 -17.43 -29.78 -15.08
CA VAL A 344 -17.84 -31.19 -14.95
C VAL A 344 -16.72 -32.08 -15.41
#